data_AF-E9V1H6-F1
#
_entry.id   AF-E9V1H6-F1
#
_cell.length_a   1.000
_cell.length_b   1.000
_cell.length_c   1.000
_cell.angle_alpha   90.00
_cell.angle_beta   90.00
_cell.angle_gamma   90.00
#
_symmetry.space_group_name_H-M   'P 1'
#
loop_
_entity.id
_entity.type
_entity.pdbx_description
1 polymer ?
#
loop_
_entity_poly.entity_id
_entity_poly.type
_entity_poly.pdbx_seq_one_letter_code
_entity_poly.pdbx_strand_id
1 'polypeptide(L)'
;MHDMQAARGASLSDAHTGPESDVRPVRWAEFATVAVLLLVIDQLTKLWAVATLVPGQPQELIGSVLQLNIIRNPGAAFSTGTGFTWFFTTLSIVATIGVLWFARRARHRGWAFALGILVAGISGNLIDRLLREPGFYVGHVVDFLQLPNWPIFNVADMCINVAAVMIVILSFKGIGLDGTVDRGAEEKTDGKTEDTSEGEAK
;
A
#
# COMPACT_ATOMS: atom_id res chain seq x y z
N MET A 1 -29.56 -57.95 47.58
CA MET A 1 -29.01 -56.98 48.55
C MET A 1 -27.54 -56.78 48.20
N HIS A 2 -27.18 -55.50 48.01
CA HIS A 2 -25.86 -54.91 47.76
C HIS A 2 -25.29 -55.13 46.35
N ASP A 3 -25.31 -54.13 45.48
CA ASP A 3 -24.42 -52.93 45.44
C ASP A 3 -22.97 -53.36 45.27
N MET A 4 -22.14 -52.78 44.41
CA MET A 4 -22.14 -51.45 43.81
C MET A 4 -21.17 -51.47 42.63
N GLN A 5 -21.39 -50.52 41.73
CA GLN A 5 -20.53 -50.07 40.64
C GLN A 5 -19.02 -50.10 40.98
N ALA A 6 -18.23 -50.64 40.04
CA ALA A 6 -16.84 -50.25 39.86
C ALA A 6 -16.73 -49.46 38.55
N ALA A 7 -16.99 -48.16 38.66
CA ALA A 7 -16.54 -47.19 37.68
C ALA A 7 -15.02 -47.07 37.77
N ARG A 8 -14.30 -47.33 36.67
CA ARG A 8 -12.97 -46.76 36.38
C ARG A 8 -12.49 -47.21 35.01
N GLY A 9 -12.59 -46.29 34.07
CA GLY A 9 -11.99 -46.38 32.75
C GLY A 9 -12.15 -45.00 32.12
N ALA A 10 -11.31 -44.07 32.59
CA ALA A 10 -11.31 -42.68 32.14
C ALA A 10 -11.28 -42.64 30.61
N SER A 11 -12.30 -42.03 30.03
CA SER A 11 -12.24 -41.48 28.69
C SER A 11 -11.08 -40.48 28.67
N LEU A 12 -10.01 -40.79 27.94
CA LEU A 12 -9.03 -39.79 27.55
C LEU A 12 -9.68 -38.89 26.49
N SER A 13 -10.63 -38.06 26.93
CA SER A 13 -10.85 -36.78 26.29
C SER A 13 -9.69 -35.89 26.68
N ASP A 14 -9.30 -35.03 25.75
CA ASP A 14 -8.55 -33.82 26.02
C ASP A 14 -7.04 -34.02 26.21
N ALA A 15 -6.40 -34.58 25.17
CA ALA A 15 -5.22 -33.89 24.69
C ALA A 15 -5.69 -32.52 24.18
N HIS A 16 -5.77 -31.55 25.08
CA HIS A 16 -5.70 -30.13 24.74
C HIS A 16 -4.38 -29.94 23.97
N THR A 17 -4.43 -30.14 22.65
CA THR A 17 -3.62 -29.36 21.74
C THR A 17 -4.03 -27.92 22.05
N GLY A 18 -3.30 -27.27 22.96
CA GLY A 18 -3.38 -25.82 23.13
C GLY A 18 -3.35 -25.20 21.74
N PRO A 19 -4.08 -24.10 21.51
CA PRO A 19 -4.25 -23.58 20.16
C PRO A 19 -2.87 -23.47 19.53
N GLU A 20 -2.57 -24.32 18.55
CA GLU A 20 -1.46 -24.07 17.65
C GLU A 20 -1.74 -22.68 17.14
N SER A 21 -0.98 -21.70 17.62
CA SER A 21 -1.08 -20.35 17.11
C SER A 21 -0.84 -20.51 15.62
N ASP A 22 -1.90 -20.39 14.81
CA ASP A 22 -1.83 -20.48 13.36
C ASP A 22 -1.06 -19.24 12.90
N VAL A 23 0.26 -19.31 13.04
CA VAL A 23 1.19 -18.23 12.73
C VAL A 23 1.24 -18.15 11.22
N ARG A 24 0.29 -17.41 10.64
CA ARG A 24 0.21 -17.22 9.19
C ARG A 24 1.59 -16.77 8.65
N PRO A 25 2.11 -17.40 7.58
CA PRO A 25 3.40 -17.02 7.03
C PRO A 25 3.36 -15.60 6.45
N VAL A 26 4.52 -14.96 6.42
CA VAL A 26 4.68 -13.64 5.77
C VAL A 26 4.52 -13.82 4.26
N ARG A 27 3.73 -12.95 3.63
CA ARG A 27 3.32 -13.04 2.23
C ARG A 27 4.29 -12.34 1.28
N TRP A 28 5.55 -12.77 1.35
CA TRP A 28 6.64 -12.18 0.56
C TRP A 28 6.49 -12.41 -0.94
N ALA A 29 5.99 -13.57 -1.36
CA ALA A 29 5.81 -13.88 -2.76
C ALA A 29 4.78 -12.95 -3.40
N GLU A 30 3.62 -12.76 -2.77
CA GLU A 30 2.58 -11.86 -3.28
C GLU A 30 3.07 -10.40 -3.33
N PHE A 31 3.73 -9.94 -2.27
CA PHE A 31 4.36 -8.62 -2.23
C PHE A 31 5.35 -8.44 -3.39
N ALA A 32 6.29 -9.38 -3.56
CA ALA A 32 7.37 -9.28 -4.55
C ALA A 32 6.83 -9.37 -5.98
N THR A 33 5.88 -10.27 -6.24
CA THR A 33 5.25 -10.39 -7.56
C THR A 33 4.57 -9.09 -7.96
N VAL A 34 3.75 -8.52 -7.08
CA VAL A 34 3.07 -7.24 -7.35
C VAL A 34 4.08 -6.10 -7.54
N ALA A 35 5.09 -6.03 -6.67
CA ALA A 35 6.12 -5.00 -6.73
C ALA A 35 6.88 -5.03 -8.06
N VAL A 36 7.38 -6.21 -8.46
CA VAL A 36 8.18 -6.37 -9.69
C VAL A 36 7.33 -6.10 -10.93
N LEU A 37 6.11 -6.65 -11.01
CA LEU A 37 5.25 -6.46 -12.17
C LEU A 37 4.93 -4.98 -12.41
N LEU A 38 4.50 -4.27 -11.36
CA LEU A 38 4.13 -2.85 -11.49
C LEU A 38 5.35 -1.96 -11.74
N LEU A 39 6.50 -2.27 -11.14
CA LEU A 39 7.75 -1.56 -11.40
C LEU A 39 8.18 -1.72 -12.87
N VAL A 40 8.09 -2.93 -13.42
CA VAL A 40 8.39 -3.19 -14.83
C VAL A 40 7.43 -2.42 -15.74
N ILE A 41 6.13 -2.43 -15.43
CA ILE A 41 5.13 -1.67 -16.20
C ILE A 41 5.44 -0.17 -16.18
N ASP A 42 5.75 0.40 -15.01
CA ASP A 42 6.14 1.81 -14.89
C ASP A 42 7.35 2.15 -15.75
N GLN A 43 8.43 1.35 -15.64
CA GLN A 43 9.66 1.63 -16.38
C GLN A 43 9.51 1.44 -17.89
N LEU A 44 8.74 0.44 -18.34
CA LEU A 44 8.46 0.22 -19.75
C LEU A 44 7.61 1.35 -20.34
N THR A 45 6.57 1.80 -19.61
CA THR A 45 5.72 2.89 -20.08
C THR A 45 6.47 4.23 -20.12
N LYS A 46 7.34 4.50 -19.15
CA LYS A 46 8.24 5.67 -19.18
C LYS A 46 9.26 5.60 -20.31
N LEU A 47 9.83 4.42 -20.57
CA LEU A 47 10.76 4.21 -21.69
C LEU A 47 10.06 4.48 -23.03
N TRP A 48 8.86 3.93 -23.20
CA TRP A 48 8.02 4.19 -24.37
C TRP A 48 7.70 5.68 -24.52
N ALA A 49 7.29 6.35 -23.44
CA ALA A 49 6.96 7.77 -23.46
C ALA A 49 8.16 8.62 -23.90
N VAL A 50 9.35 8.37 -23.33
CA VAL A 50 10.60 9.06 -23.72
C VAL A 50 10.96 8.84 -25.19
N ALA A 51 10.66 7.66 -25.73
CA ALA A 51 11.01 7.31 -27.11
C ALA A 51 10.02 7.86 -28.15
N THR A 52 8.79 8.17 -27.76
CA THR A 52 7.69 8.42 -28.73
C THR A 52 7.02 9.78 -28.60
N LEU A 53 7.03 10.38 -27.40
CA LEU A 53 6.33 11.64 -27.15
C LEU A 53 7.29 12.83 -27.30
N VAL A 54 6.74 13.93 -27.82
CA VAL A 54 7.46 15.20 -27.95
C VAL A 54 6.95 16.16 -26.87
N PRO A 55 7.84 16.74 -26.03
CA PRO A 55 7.43 17.69 -25.00
C PRO A 55 6.62 18.86 -25.60
N GLY A 56 5.47 19.18 -24.98
CA GLY A 56 4.63 20.29 -25.42
C GLY A 56 3.76 20.00 -26.66
N GLN A 57 3.71 18.75 -27.12
CA GLN A 57 2.80 18.28 -28.18
C GLN A 57 1.88 17.18 -27.64
N PRO A 58 0.80 17.53 -26.91
CA PRO A 58 -0.13 16.54 -26.37
C PRO A 58 -0.80 15.72 -27.48
N GLN A 59 -0.79 14.40 -27.33
CA GLN A 59 -1.52 13.47 -28.20
C GLN A 59 -2.78 12.98 -27.49
N GLU A 60 -3.91 12.94 -28.18
CA GLU A 60 -5.16 12.44 -27.60
C GLU A 60 -5.12 10.91 -27.45
N LEU A 61 -5.32 10.42 -26.22
CA LEU A 61 -5.51 8.98 -25.96
C LEU A 61 -6.99 8.65 -25.76
N ILE A 62 -7.71 9.50 -25.00
CA ILE A 62 -9.16 9.43 -24.80
C ILE A 62 -9.72 10.85 -24.95
N GLY A 63 -9.84 11.30 -26.22
CA GLY A 63 -10.31 12.64 -26.56
C GLY A 63 -9.60 13.73 -25.76
N SER A 64 -10.37 14.66 -25.19
CA SER A 64 -9.86 15.73 -24.33
C SER A 64 -9.69 15.33 -22.85
N VAL A 65 -10.10 14.12 -22.45
CA VAL A 65 -10.07 13.70 -21.04
C VAL A 65 -8.72 13.11 -20.65
N LEU A 66 -8.09 12.31 -21.51
CA LEU A 66 -6.77 11.75 -21.26
C LEU A 66 -5.88 11.99 -22.47
N GLN A 67 -4.83 12.75 -22.25
CA GLN A 67 -3.82 13.08 -23.26
C GLN A 67 -2.46 12.56 -22.83
N LEU A 68 -1.60 12.33 -23.82
CA LEU A 68 -0.22 11.92 -23.66
C LEU A 68 0.68 13.11 -23.93
N ASN A 69 1.34 13.61 -22.90
CA ASN A 69 2.23 14.77 -23.01
C ASN A 69 3.38 14.58 -22.04
N ILE A 70 4.61 14.54 -22.55
CA ILE A 70 5.77 14.21 -21.75
C ILE A 70 6.37 15.43 -21.06
N ILE A 71 6.64 15.31 -19.76
CA ILE A 71 7.42 16.25 -18.98
C ILE A 71 8.45 15.51 -18.12
N ARG A 72 9.59 16.17 -17.90
CA ARG A 72 10.63 15.72 -16.96
C ARG A 72 10.49 16.51 -15.67
N ASN A 73 9.91 15.89 -14.66
CA ASN A 73 9.54 16.52 -13.41
C ASN A 73 10.69 16.46 -12.38
N PRO A 74 11.30 17.60 -12.02
CA PRO A 74 12.32 17.67 -10.96
C PRO A 74 11.75 17.45 -9.54
N GLY A 75 10.42 17.38 -9.39
CA GLY A 75 9.73 17.31 -8.10
C GLY A 75 9.18 18.64 -7.60
N ALA A 76 9.20 19.70 -8.41
CA ALA A 76 8.73 21.02 -8.00
C ALA A 76 7.50 21.44 -8.81
N ALA A 77 6.31 21.22 -8.25
CA ALA A 77 5.04 21.68 -8.81
C ALA A 77 4.94 23.22 -9.03
N PHE A 78 5.98 24.02 -8.70
CA PHE A 78 5.94 25.49 -8.75
C PHE A 78 7.26 26.19 -9.14
N SER A 79 8.09 25.64 -10.03
CA SER A 79 9.26 26.35 -10.62
C SER A 79 10.23 27.05 -9.62
N THR A 80 10.21 26.65 -8.35
CA THR A 80 11.05 27.16 -7.25
C THR A 80 11.87 26.04 -6.59
N GLY A 81 11.64 24.79 -7.00
CA GLY A 81 12.21 23.61 -6.34
C GLY A 81 13.27 22.85 -7.13
N THR A 82 13.89 23.45 -8.16
CA THR A 82 15.02 22.84 -8.89
C THR A 82 16.20 22.48 -7.96
N GLY A 83 16.29 23.12 -6.79
CA GLY A 83 17.24 22.77 -5.72
C GLY A 83 16.80 21.69 -4.73
N PHE A 84 15.60 21.10 -4.87
CA PHE A 84 15.04 20.12 -3.93
C PHE A 84 14.88 18.71 -4.51
N THR A 85 15.32 18.44 -5.74
CA THR A 85 15.26 17.09 -6.33
C THR A 85 15.91 16.05 -5.43
N TRP A 86 17.07 16.38 -4.86
CA TRP A 86 17.80 15.54 -3.90
C TRP A 86 16.96 15.22 -2.65
N PHE A 87 16.10 16.13 -2.20
CA PHE A 87 15.22 15.91 -1.06
C PHE A 87 14.17 14.87 -1.40
N PHE A 88 13.52 14.96 -2.57
CA PHE A 88 12.57 13.95 -3.02
C PHE A 88 13.21 12.59 -3.26
N THR A 89 14.46 12.56 -3.76
CA THR A 89 15.26 11.33 -3.86
C THR A 89 15.47 10.72 -2.49
N THR A 90 15.97 11.52 -1.53
CA THR A 90 16.20 11.08 -0.13
C THR A 90 14.92 10.53 0.48
N LEU A 91 13.81 11.25 0.36
CA LEU A 91 12.51 10.85 0.88
C LEU A 91 12.04 9.53 0.26
N SER A 92 12.21 9.36 -1.05
CA SER A 92 11.84 8.13 -1.75
C SER A 92 12.70 6.94 -1.32
N ILE A 93 14.00 7.14 -1.07
CA ILE A 93 14.88 6.10 -0.51
C ILE A 93 14.39 5.67 0.87
N VAL A 94 14.17 6.63 1.77
CA VAL A 94 13.71 6.36 3.14
C VAL A 94 12.36 5.64 3.13
N ALA A 95 11.41 6.12 2.31
CA ALA A 95 10.10 5.50 2.17
C ALA A 95 10.20 4.07 1.61
N THR A 96 11.05 3.83 0.60
CA THR A 96 11.30 2.49 0.05
C THR A 96 11.83 1.54 1.12
N ILE A 97 12.84 1.95 1.88
CA ILE A 97 13.40 1.16 2.98
C ILE A 97 12.33 0.89 4.05
N GLY A 98 11.55 1.89 4.43
CA GLY A 98 10.45 1.76 5.38
C GLY A 98 9.43 0.73 4.94
N VAL A 99 8.95 0.80 3.68
CA VAL A 99 7.99 -0.16 3.12
C VAL A 99 8.57 -1.58 3.10
N LEU A 100 9.82 -1.75 2.68
CA LEU A 100 10.49 -3.06 2.70
C LEU A 100 10.61 -3.62 4.12
N TRP A 101 10.84 -2.77 5.12
CA TRP A 101 10.87 -3.17 6.52
C TRP A 101 9.48 -3.61 7.02
N PHE A 102 8.42 -2.86 6.71
CA PHE A 102 7.05 -3.23 7.07
C PHE A 102 6.57 -4.49 6.36
N ALA A 103 6.99 -4.71 5.10
CA ALA A 103 6.66 -5.91 4.34
C ALA A 103 7.14 -7.21 5.03
N ARG A 104 8.20 -7.16 5.85
CA ARG A 104 8.67 -8.30 6.68
C ARG A 104 7.61 -8.80 7.67
N ARG A 105 6.58 -8.00 7.97
CA ARG A 105 5.50 -8.33 8.92
C ARG A 105 4.15 -8.53 8.24
N ALA A 106 4.04 -8.33 6.93
CA ALA A 106 2.78 -8.42 6.21
C ALA A 106 2.35 -9.89 6.01
N ARG A 107 1.42 -10.37 6.83
CA ARG A 107 0.84 -11.72 6.74
C ARG A 107 -0.58 -11.70 6.18
N HIS A 108 -1.24 -10.55 6.23
CA HIS A 108 -2.52 -10.32 5.57
C HIS A 108 -2.33 -10.09 4.06
N ARG A 109 -3.16 -10.74 3.23
CA ARG A 109 -3.09 -10.61 1.75
C ARG A 109 -3.21 -9.15 1.32
N GLY A 110 -4.23 -8.45 1.81
CA GLY A 110 -4.46 -7.03 1.45
C GLY A 110 -3.26 -6.14 1.76
N TRP A 111 -2.56 -6.38 2.87
CA TRP A 111 -1.36 -5.62 3.23
C TRP A 111 -0.17 -5.95 2.33
N ALA A 112 0.03 -7.23 1.99
CA ALA A 112 1.08 -7.62 1.04
C ALA A 112 0.87 -6.99 -0.35
N PHE A 113 -0.37 -6.98 -0.85
CA PHE A 113 -0.72 -6.28 -2.09
C PHE A 113 -0.49 -4.77 -1.98
N ALA A 114 -1.05 -4.12 -0.95
CA ALA A 114 -0.95 -2.68 -0.79
C ALA A 114 0.51 -2.20 -0.67
N LEU A 115 1.33 -2.89 0.13
CA LEU A 115 2.76 -2.58 0.25
C LEU A 115 3.53 -2.89 -1.03
N GLY A 116 3.17 -3.94 -1.76
CA GLY A 116 3.79 -4.28 -3.05
C GLY A 116 3.52 -3.21 -4.11
N ILE A 117 2.28 -2.72 -4.19
CA ILE A 117 1.91 -1.59 -5.07
C ILE A 117 2.66 -0.32 -4.63
N LEU A 118 2.71 -0.04 -3.33
CA LEU A 118 3.37 1.15 -2.79
C LEU A 118 4.87 1.16 -3.13
N VAL A 119 5.57 0.05 -2.87
CA VAL A 119 7.01 -0.03 -3.14
C VAL A 119 7.29 0.07 -4.63
N ALA A 120 6.43 -0.48 -5.51
CA ALA A 120 6.58 -0.33 -6.96
C ALA A 120 6.50 1.14 -7.38
N GLY A 121 5.49 1.87 -6.90
CA GLY A 121 5.31 3.29 -7.22
C GLY A 121 6.46 4.17 -6.72
N ILE A 122 6.85 4.01 -5.45
CA ILE A 122 7.97 4.77 -4.89
C ILE A 122 9.27 4.44 -5.63
N SER A 123 9.54 3.15 -5.86
CA SER A 123 10.77 2.71 -6.53
C SER A 123 10.84 3.14 -7.98
N GLY A 124 9.72 3.13 -8.72
CA GLY A 124 9.67 3.58 -10.11
C GLY A 124 10.06 5.04 -10.27
N ASN A 125 9.53 5.91 -9.40
CA ASN A 125 9.94 7.31 -9.37
C ASN A 125 11.35 7.51 -8.77
N LEU A 126 11.79 6.67 -7.84
CA LEU A 126 13.15 6.71 -7.30
C LEU A 126 14.20 6.35 -8.35
N ILE A 127 13.95 5.33 -9.18
CA ILE A 127 14.85 4.92 -10.27
C ILE A 127 15.09 6.09 -11.22
N ASP A 128 14.04 6.81 -11.61
CA ASP A 128 14.17 7.99 -12.45
C ASP A 128 15.05 9.05 -11.80
N ARG A 129 14.82 9.32 -10.50
CA ARG A 129 15.60 10.30 -9.73
C ARG A 129 17.06 9.93 -9.53
N LEU A 130 17.36 8.64 -9.51
CA LEU A 130 18.72 8.15 -9.35
C LEU A 130 19.48 8.09 -10.67
N LEU A 131 18.81 7.82 -11.79
CA LEU A 131 19.50 7.38 -13.01
C LEU A 131 19.26 8.26 -14.24
N ARG A 132 18.23 9.11 -14.26
CA ARG A 132 17.95 9.98 -15.41
C ARG A 132 18.66 11.33 -15.30
N GLU A 133 18.72 12.03 -16.43
CA GLU A 133 19.15 13.42 -16.51
C GLU A 133 18.44 14.30 -15.46
N PRO A 134 19.12 15.29 -14.87
CA PRO A 134 20.49 15.76 -15.14
C PRO A 134 21.65 14.93 -14.53
N GLY A 135 21.37 13.86 -13.77
CA GLY A 135 22.42 13.02 -13.21
C GLY A 135 22.03 12.27 -11.95
N PHE A 136 23.01 11.58 -11.36
CA PHE A 136 22.77 10.73 -10.19
C PHE A 136 22.20 11.52 -9.02
N TYR A 137 21.17 10.97 -8.37
CA TYR A 137 20.48 11.54 -7.20
C TYR A 137 19.61 12.78 -7.45
N VAL A 138 19.74 13.39 -8.62
CA VAL A 138 19.05 14.63 -9.01
C VAL A 138 18.28 14.49 -10.32
N GLY A 139 18.05 13.26 -10.77
CA GLY A 139 17.32 12.95 -11.99
C GLY A 139 15.86 13.36 -11.93
N HIS A 140 15.27 13.59 -13.08
CA HIS A 140 13.86 13.99 -13.20
C HIS A 140 12.96 12.79 -13.50
N VAL A 141 11.81 12.75 -12.84
CA VAL A 141 10.76 11.75 -13.07
C VAL A 141 10.12 11.99 -14.43
N VAL A 142 9.86 10.91 -15.17
CA VAL A 142 9.15 10.98 -16.45
C VAL A 142 7.65 10.90 -16.19
N ASP A 143 6.95 12.00 -16.45
CA ASP A 143 5.49 12.06 -16.39
C ASP A 143 4.94 12.23 -17.81
N PHE A 144 3.84 11.55 -18.12
CA PHE A 144 3.33 11.50 -19.49
C PHE A 144 1.82 11.40 -19.62
N LEU A 145 1.08 11.15 -18.53
CA LEU A 145 -0.37 11.06 -18.52
C LEU A 145 -0.96 12.39 -18.06
N GLN A 146 -1.74 13.03 -18.92
CA GLN A 146 -2.32 14.34 -18.68
C GLN A 146 -3.84 14.26 -18.63
N LEU A 147 -4.43 14.68 -17.50
CA LEU A 147 -5.86 14.93 -17.36
C LEU A 147 -6.12 16.45 -17.32
N PRO A 148 -7.32 16.92 -17.70
CA PRO A 148 -7.71 18.33 -17.57
C PRO A 148 -7.54 18.83 -16.13
N ASN A 149 -6.86 19.97 -15.99
CA ASN A 149 -6.66 20.65 -14.71
C ASN A 149 -5.95 19.80 -13.63
N TRP A 150 -5.21 18.77 -14.02
CA TRP A 150 -4.45 17.90 -13.13
C TRP A 150 -2.97 17.90 -13.53
N PRO A 151 -2.03 17.81 -12.57
CA PRO A 151 -0.62 17.66 -12.89
C PRO A 151 -0.37 16.43 -13.77
N ILE A 152 0.54 16.52 -14.74
CA ILE A 152 0.94 15.35 -15.53
C ILE A 152 1.58 14.34 -14.58
N PHE A 153 1.23 13.07 -14.73
CA PHE A 153 1.63 11.99 -13.83
C PHE A 153 2.03 10.73 -14.62
N ASN A 154 2.40 9.68 -13.89
CA ASN A 154 2.80 8.40 -14.47
C ASN A 154 2.15 7.19 -13.75
N VAL A 155 2.54 5.99 -14.17
CA VAL A 155 2.04 4.74 -13.59
C VAL A 155 2.49 4.56 -12.13
N ALA A 156 3.72 4.94 -11.78
CA ALA A 156 4.18 4.95 -10.40
C ALA A 156 3.31 5.84 -9.48
N ASP A 157 2.86 7.01 -9.95
CA ASP A 157 1.96 7.88 -9.17
C ASP A 157 0.58 7.25 -8.96
N MET A 158 0.06 6.56 -9.97
CA MET A 158 -1.16 5.76 -9.82
C MET A 158 -0.98 4.68 -8.74
N CYS A 159 0.15 3.97 -8.76
CA CYS A 159 0.46 2.96 -7.76
C CYS A 159 0.48 3.54 -6.35
N ILE A 160 1.16 4.68 -6.14
CA ILE A 160 1.21 5.35 -4.84
C ILE A 160 -0.21 5.70 -4.35
N ASN A 161 -1.04 6.30 -5.21
CA ASN A 161 -2.41 6.67 -4.83
C ASN A 161 -3.30 5.46 -4.53
N VAL A 162 -3.26 4.42 -5.36
CA VAL A 162 -4.03 3.19 -5.14
C VAL A 162 -3.60 2.50 -3.83
N ALA A 163 -2.29 2.40 -3.59
CA ALA A 163 -1.78 1.83 -2.37
C ALA A 163 -2.17 2.64 -1.14
N ALA A 164 -2.12 3.97 -1.21
CA ALA A 164 -2.56 4.84 -0.12
C ALA A 164 -4.03 4.60 0.23
N VAL A 165 -4.92 4.55 -0.77
CA VAL A 165 -6.35 4.24 -0.59
C VAL A 165 -6.53 2.85 0.05
N MET A 166 -5.81 1.84 -0.43
CA MET A 166 -5.87 0.48 0.14
C MET A 166 -5.41 0.43 1.60
N ILE A 167 -4.28 1.08 1.93
CA ILE A 167 -3.75 1.15 3.29
C ILE A 167 -4.75 1.84 4.22
N VAL A 168 -5.34 2.94 3.77
CA VAL A 168 -6.38 3.67 4.52
C VAL A 168 -7.59 2.77 4.79
N ILE A 169 -8.11 2.08 3.77
CA ILE A 169 -9.24 1.14 3.93
C ILE A 169 -8.89 0.01 4.90
N LEU A 170 -7.71 -0.61 4.78
CA LEU A 170 -7.28 -1.68 5.68
C LEU A 170 -7.16 -1.20 7.12
N SER A 171 -6.64 0.01 7.31
CA SER A 171 -6.46 0.63 8.63
C SER A 171 -7.81 0.96 9.26
N PHE A 172 -8.75 1.55 8.51
CA PHE A 172 -10.11 1.83 9.00
C PHE A 172 -10.91 0.58 9.33
N LYS A 173 -10.64 -0.55 8.65
CA LYS A 173 -11.24 -1.85 8.99
C LYS A 173 -10.59 -2.52 10.19
N GLY A 174 -9.63 -1.87 10.87
CA GLY A 174 -8.90 -2.42 12.01
C GLY A 174 -8.05 -3.64 11.66
N ILE A 175 -7.69 -3.83 10.38
CA ILE A 175 -6.92 -4.99 9.95
C ILE A 175 -5.42 -4.71 10.18
N GLY A 176 -4.81 -5.41 11.12
CA GLY A 176 -3.37 -5.38 11.37
C GLY A 176 -2.55 -5.96 10.21
N LEU A 177 -1.26 -5.60 10.14
CA LEU A 177 -0.31 -6.13 9.15
C LEU A 177 -0.23 -7.67 9.18
N ASP A 178 -0.36 -8.25 10.36
CA ASP A 178 -0.38 -9.69 10.62
C ASP A 178 -1.74 -10.35 10.30
N GLY A 179 -2.78 -9.55 10.04
CA GLY A 179 -4.13 -10.00 9.75
C GLY A 179 -5.02 -10.16 10.97
N THR A 180 -4.58 -9.70 12.15
CA THR A 180 -5.47 -9.51 13.30
C THR A 180 -6.52 -8.44 12.97
N VAL A 181 -7.75 -8.60 13.47
CA VAL A 181 -8.79 -7.59 13.34
C VAL A 181 -9.04 -7.04 14.73
N ASP A 182 -8.78 -5.75 14.91
CA ASP A 182 -8.99 -5.08 16.18
C ASP A 182 -10.50 -4.85 16.37
N ARG A 183 -11.15 -5.72 17.15
CA ARG A 183 -12.61 -5.68 17.42
C ARG A 183 -13.03 -4.54 18.36
N GLY A 184 -12.11 -3.71 18.84
CA GLY A 184 -12.39 -2.64 19.81
C GLY A 184 -13.30 -1.49 19.33
N ALA A 185 -13.71 -1.48 18.06
CA ALA A 185 -14.63 -0.48 17.52
C ALA A 185 -16.12 -0.88 17.61
N GLU A 186 -16.46 -2.18 17.66
CA GLU A 186 -17.87 -2.63 17.72
C GLU A 186 -18.47 -2.49 19.13
N GLU A 187 -17.68 -2.68 20.19
CA GLU A 187 -18.16 -2.57 21.59
C GLU A 187 -18.59 -1.15 22.01
N LYS A 188 -18.10 -0.10 21.32
CA LYS A 188 -18.43 1.29 21.68
C LYS A 188 -19.79 1.77 21.16
N THR A 189 -20.42 1.03 20.25
CA THR A 189 -21.73 1.42 19.71
C THR A 189 -22.88 0.77 20.48
N ASP A 190 -22.71 -0.46 20.99
CA ASP A 190 -23.73 -1.14 21.80
C ASP A 190 -23.79 -0.65 23.26
N GLY A 191 -22.65 -0.26 23.85
CA GLY A 191 -22.59 0.17 25.26
C GLY A 191 -23.24 1.54 25.57
N LYS A 192 -23.79 2.25 24.58
CA LYS A 192 -24.41 3.57 24.78
C LYS A 192 -25.94 3.54 24.77
N THR A 193 -26.57 2.42 24.44
CA THR A 193 -28.04 2.34 24.35
C THR A 193 -28.71 1.82 25.62
N GLU A 194 -27.97 1.23 26.56
CA GLU A 194 -28.57 0.68 27.80
C GLU A 194 -28.64 1.66 28.98
N ASP A 195 -27.89 2.76 28.99
CA ASP A 195 -27.75 3.63 30.18
C ASP A 195 -28.71 4.84 30.21
N THR A 196 -29.90 4.74 29.61
CA THR A 196 -30.88 5.87 29.60
C THR A 196 -32.31 5.48 29.98
N SER A 197 -32.53 4.41 30.75
CA SER A 197 -33.90 4.05 31.19
C SER A 197 -34.11 3.89 32.71
N GLU A 198 -33.11 4.05 33.57
CA GLU A 198 -33.30 3.99 35.03
C GLU A 198 -33.01 5.34 35.69
N GLY A 199 -33.99 6.25 35.65
CA GLY A 199 -33.78 7.58 36.24
C GLY A 199 -34.99 8.49 36.42
N GLU A 200 -36.23 8.01 36.38
CA GLU A 200 -37.40 8.80 36.80
C GLU A 200 -38.41 7.95 37.59
N ALA A 201 -38.11 7.76 38.89
CA ALA A 201 -39.13 7.44 39.89
C ALA A 201 -38.61 7.83 41.28
N LYS A 202 -38.81 9.09 41.67
CA LYS A 202 -39.21 9.52 43.03
C LYS A 202 -39.42 11.02 43.12
#